data_AF-F4Q139-F1
#
_entry.id   AF-F4Q139-F1
#
_cell.length_a   1.000
_cell.length_b   1.000
_cell.length_c   1.000
_cell.angle_alpha   90.00
_cell.angle_beta   90.00
_cell.angle_gamma   90.00
#
_symmetry.space_group_name_H-M   'P 1'
#
loop_
_entity.id
_entity.type
_entity.pdbx_description
1 polymer ?
#
loop_
_entity_poly.entity_id
_entity_poly.type
_entity_poly.pdbx_seq_one_letter_code
_entity_poly.pdbx_strand_id
1 'polypeptide(L)'
;MPNAFIQKYLISDKISLKREQTCYEQHREIATLEEDVIINLKPQRFNNQSVHSHHQEYYSYHIFVFGDLLATNALQQPKTIVDPWIVDDRLWLYQAILNGTHVPTLFGNDNKGNYLYGLDIQMGWQFQSGRLNDHQQQAIPLTAWWGDMNYYLSVIPYLGALRVGLVPQVTITWPSINSTNIAGKFCTNYVLCSSNVKDIVDDWVDYFTLIQQFQQTPPTNLTTAKTQLLTVMWKAHTSSIEYAATMFPSELALLGSKESKFGNGWGNFVEVLAIIQFETNFTQVTEFSTSLPPRRLRFFDIPPFIVDMTKEQNNVVASILGVNEMVTKLPLVWSAFLETLKLMMKNPQCQTLISNAFQSYLSSPFSTLIETFLEILKGFVLLIVLLIKSVNGFRRGHMIDHSISRDSSIPNDIEICIQPPKRDSEFANRFDEKSGEGFLTWSLINQFYERSGDIQDLFVSLNLCNPALMSHSMLLSVSHFYIPKNDGDRHQQ
;
A
#
# COMPACT_ATOMS: atom_id res chain seq x y z
N MET A 1 19.79 -19.93 36.36
CA MET A 1 21.03 -19.71 35.57
C MET A 1 20.67 -19.07 34.23
N PRO A 2 20.79 -17.74 34.07
CA PRO A 2 20.74 -17.10 32.77
C PRO A 2 22.07 -16.38 32.48
N ASN A 3 22.95 -16.97 31.67
CA ASN A 3 24.14 -16.27 31.19
C ASN A 3 24.73 -16.79 29.86
N ALA A 4 23.96 -17.53 29.06
CA ALA A 4 24.45 -18.10 27.80
C ALA A 4 23.99 -17.35 26.53
N PHE A 5 23.10 -16.36 26.63
CA PHE A 5 22.55 -15.68 25.44
C PHE A 5 23.27 -14.38 25.04
N ILE A 6 24.11 -13.80 25.92
CA ILE A 6 24.79 -12.51 25.66
C ILE A 6 26.17 -12.69 25.00
N GLN A 7 26.83 -13.84 25.13
CA GLN A 7 28.17 -14.02 24.54
C GLN A 7 28.18 -14.35 23.04
N LYS A 8 27.07 -14.82 22.45
CA LYS A 8 27.05 -15.18 21.02
C LYS A 8 26.92 -13.97 20.09
N TYR A 9 26.34 -12.86 20.56
CA TYR A 9 26.22 -11.62 19.78
C TYR A 9 27.52 -10.81 19.74
N LEU A 10 28.29 -10.75 20.82
CA LEU A 10 29.54 -9.97 20.88
C LEU A 10 30.70 -10.56 20.05
N ILE A 11 30.64 -11.85 19.70
CA ILE A 11 31.67 -12.50 18.85
C ILE A 11 31.35 -12.29 17.36
N SER A 12 30.08 -12.15 16.98
CA SER A 12 29.66 -11.86 15.61
C SER A 12 30.07 -10.43 15.18
N ASP A 13 29.90 -9.46 16.07
CA ASP A 13 30.23 -8.05 15.76
C ASP A 13 31.74 -7.82 15.60
N LYS A 14 32.58 -8.53 16.36
CA LYS A 14 34.06 -8.45 16.20
C LYS A 14 34.57 -9.06 14.91
N ILE A 15 33.84 -10.02 14.33
CA ILE A 15 34.19 -10.63 13.04
C ILE A 15 33.68 -9.76 11.88
N SER A 16 32.54 -9.07 12.05
CA SER A 16 32.01 -8.09 11.09
C SER A 16 32.90 -6.86 10.96
N LEU A 17 33.33 -6.27 12.10
CA LEU A 17 34.21 -5.10 12.12
C LEU A 17 35.60 -5.37 11.49
N LYS A 18 36.14 -6.58 11.64
CA LYS A 18 37.40 -6.97 10.98
C LYS A 18 37.25 -7.12 9.46
N ARG A 19 36.08 -7.53 8.96
CA ARG A 19 35.81 -7.65 7.52
C ARG A 19 35.59 -6.29 6.85
N GLU A 20 34.96 -5.33 7.53
CA GLU A 20 34.79 -3.96 7.02
C GLU A 20 36.13 -3.20 6.92
N GLN A 21 37.04 -3.40 7.87
CA GLN A 21 38.34 -2.73 7.87
C GLN A 21 39.25 -3.20 6.71
N THR A 22 39.14 -4.47 6.32
CA THR A 22 39.91 -5.04 5.19
C THR A 22 39.37 -4.58 3.82
N CYS A 23 38.06 -4.28 3.74
CA CYS A 23 37.43 -3.77 2.52
C CYS A 23 37.76 -2.28 2.28
N TYR A 24 37.90 -1.51 3.36
CA TYR A 24 38.24 -0.08 3.29
C TYR A 24 39.69 0.15 2.80
N GLU A 25 40.62 -0.74 3.14
CA GLU A 25 42.02 -0.67 2.67
C GLU A 25 42.15 -1.08 1.19
N GLN A 26 41.37 -2.06 0.70
CA GLN A 26 41.34 -2.44 -0.72
C GLN A 26 40.70 -1.36 -1.62
N HIS A 27 39.73 -0.60 -1.14
CA HIS A 27 39.14 0.51 -1.91
C HIS A 27 40.07 1.73 -2.02
N ARG A 28 41.02 1.89 -1.08
CA ARG A 28 42.00 2.98 -1.14
C ARG A 28 43.07 2.76 -2.21
N GLU A 29 43.46 1.52 -2.48
CA GLU A 29 44.40 1.18 -3.57
C GLU A 29 43.76 1.30 -4.96
N ILE A 30 42.46 1.03 -5.10
CA ILE A 30 41.74 1.19 -6.37
C ILE A 30 41.51 2.67 -6.71
N ALA A 31 41.18 3.51 -5.71
CA ALA A 31 40.98 4.95 -5.92
C ALA A 31 42.26 5.67 -6.39
N THR A 32 43.44 5.21 -5.96
CA THR A 32 44.73 5.76 -6.41
C THR A 32 45.13 5.35 -7.82
N LEU A 33 44.53 4.28 -8.38
CA LEU A 33 44.78 3.84 -9.76
C LEU A 33 43.85 4.53 -10.77
N GLU A 34 42.70 5.06 -10.34
CA GLU A 34 41.74 5.74 -11.22
C GLU A 34 42.05 7.24 -11.43
N GLU A 35 42.75 7.90 -10.51
CA GLU A 35 43.14 9.32 -10.68
C GLU A 35 44.17 9.52 -11.83
N ASP A 36 44.98 8.52 -12.16
CA ASP A 36 45.94 8.60 -13.26
C ASP A 36 45.31 8.43 -14.67
N VAL A 37 44.07 7.93 -14.75
CA VAL A 37 43.38 7.67 -16.03
C VAL A 37 42.43 8.83 -16.42
N ILE A 38 42.02 9.67 -15.45
CA ILE A 38 41.07 10.78 -15.65
C ILE A 38 41.82 12.11 -15.86
N ILE A 39 42.74 12.19 -16.83
CA ILE A 39 43.31 13.49 -17.27
C ILE A 39 43.14 13.76 -18.77
N ASN A 40 42.67 12.83 -19.59
CA ASN A 40 42.72 12.97 -21.05
C ASN A 40 41.41 12.77 -21.85
N LEU A 41 40.27 13.31 -21.40
CA LEU A 41 39.09 13.40 -22.28
C LEU A 41 38.37 14.76 -22.16
N LYS A 42 38.50 15.61 -23.20
CA LYS A 42 37.71 16.84 -23.38
C LYS A 42 36.29 16.50 -23.86
N PRO A 43 35.24 17.20 -23.40
CA PRO A 43 33.87 16.89 -23.82
C PRO A 43 33.48 17.66 -25.09
N GLN A 44 32.96 16.96 -26.10
CA GLN A 44 32.16 17.55 -27.18
C GLN A 44 30.70 17.68 -26.74
N ARG A 45 30.12 18.86 -26.92
CA ARG A 45 28.70 19.15 -26.66
C ARG A 45 27.82 18.54 -27.76
N PHE A 46 26.89 17.68 -27.39
CA PHE A 46 25.73 17.33 -28.22
C PHE A 46 24.45 17.90 -27.58
N ASN A 47 23.64 18.58 -28.40
CA ASN A 47 22.36 19.19 -28.04
C ASN A 47 21.29 18.11 -27.79
N ASN A 48 20.81 18.02 -26.55
CA ASN A 48 19.70 17.14 -26.14
C ASN A 48 18.40 17.93 -26.03
N GLN A 49 17.59 17.97 -27.09
CA GLN A 49 16.19 18.42 -26.98
C GLN A 49 15.16 17.63 -27.80
N SER A 50 15.53 16.57 -28.54
CA SER A 50 14.55 15.77 -29.30
C SER A 50 14.58 14.24 -29.06
N VAL A 51 15.35 13.76 -28.08
CA VAL A 51 15.50 12.31 -27.80
C VAL A 51 14.61 11.83 -26.64
N HIS A 52 14.03 12.75 -25.86
CA HIS A 52 13.27 12.38 -24.66
C HIS A 52 11.80 12.00 -24.89
N SER A 53 11.13 12.49 -25.95
CA SER A 53 9.73 12.14 -26.21
C SER A 53 9.55 10.77 -26.85
N HIS A 54 10.49 10.32 -27.68
CA HIS A 54 10.40 9.02 -28.34
C HIS A 54 10.71 7.81 -27.43
N HIS A 55 11.45 8.01 -26.33
CA HIS A 55 11.74 6.91 -25.40
C HIS A 55 10.56 6.57 -24.47
N GLN A 56 9.76 7.56 -24.04
CA GLN A 56 8.57 7.31 -23.19
C GLN A 56 7.45 6.60 -23.96
N GLU A 57 7.22 6.94 -25.23
CA GLU A 57 6.26 6.22 -26.09
C GLU A 57 6.70 4.78 -26.34
N TYR A 58 8.00 4.51 -26.47
CA TYR A 58 8.54 3.16 -26.75
C TYR A 58 8.37 2.19 -25.56
N TYR A 59 8.55 2.64 -24.32
CA TYR A 59 8.36 1.78 -23.13
C TYR A 59 6.88 1.60 -22.76
N SER A 60 6.05 2.63 -22.94
CA SER A 60 4.59 2.55 -22.72
C SER A 60 3.93 1.59 -23.72
N TYR A 61 4.36 1.60 -24.99
CA TYR A 61 3.94 0.62 -25.99
C TYR A 61 4.36 -0.82 -25.64
N HIS A 62 5.52 -1.04 -25.02
CA HIS A 62 6.00 -2.40 -24.71
C HIS A 62 5.34 -3.04 -23.47
N ILE A 63 4.93 -2.26 -22.46
CA ILE A 63 4.09 -2.76 -21.36
C ILE A 63 2.70 -3.13 -21.90
N PHE A 64 2.11 -2.25 -22.73
CA PHE A 64 0.79 -2.45 -23.35
C PHE A 64 0.74 -3.64 -24.31
N VAL A 65 1.79 -3.84 -25.12
CA VAL A 65 1.81 -4.89 -26.14
C VAL A 65 2.15 -6.26 -25.55
N PHE A 66 2.92 -6.39 -24.46
CA PHE A 66 3.23 -7.72 -23.94
C PHE A 66 2.04 -8.39 -23.21
N GLY A 67 1.25 -7.63 -22.43
CA GLY A 67 0.04 -8.16 -21.78
C GLY A 67 -1.00 -8.61 -22.81
N ASP A 68 -1.42 -7.71 -23.70
CA ASP A 68 -2.49 -8.00 -24.67
C ASP A 68 -2.05 -8.94 -25.82
N LEU A 69 -0.80 -8.85 -26.31
CA LEU A 69 -0.33 -9.63 -27.49
C LEU A 69 0.13 -11.04 -27.12
N LEU A 70 0.61 -11.28 -25.88
CA LEU A 70 0.80 -12.64 -25.36
C LEU A 70 -0.53 -13.24 -24.90
N ALA A 71 -1.41 -12.45 -24.27
CA ALA A 71 -2.73 -12.92 -23.81
C ALA A 71 -3.62 -13.43 -24.95
N THR A 72 -3.69 -12.69 -26.06
CA THR A 72 -4.55 -13.04 -27.20
C THR A 72 -4.06 -14.26 -27.98
N ASN A 73 -2.76 -14.54 -27.96
CA ASN A 73 -2.18 -15.72 -28.65
C ASN A 73 -2.07 -16.95 -27.74
N ALA A 74 -1.88 -16.79 -26.42
CA ALA A 74 -1.71 -17.91 -25.47
C ALA A 74 -2.98 -18.75 -25.27
N LEU A 75 -4.17 -18.17 -25.49
CA LEU A 75 -5.45 -18.86 -25.35
C LEU A 75 -5.87 -19.66 -26.59
N GLN A 76 -5.12 -19.56 -27.71
CA GLN A 76 -5.48 -20.29 -28.93
C GLN A 76 -5.21 -21.79 -28.84
N GLN A 77 -4.49 -22.26 -27.82
CA GLN A 77 -4.20 -23.68 -27.62
C GLN A 77 -4.65 -24.14 -26.23
N PRO A 78 -5.50 -25.17 -26.12
CA PRO A 78 -5.78 -25.80 -24.84
C PRO A 78 -4.48 -26.37 -24.28
N LYS A 79 -4.13 -25.94 -23.07
CA LYS A 79 -2.93 -26.39 -22.38
C LYS A 79 -3.30 -27.50 -21.40
N THR A 80 -2.55 -28.59 -21.39
CA THR A 80 -2.77 -29.72 -20.47
C THR A 80 -1.67 -29.83 -19.41
N ILE A 81 -0.52 -29.20 -19.65
CA ILE A 81 0.66 -29.21 -18.79
C ILE A 81 1.13 -27.76 -18.64
N VAL A 82 1.34 -27.31 -17.41
CA VAL A 82 1.82 -25.97 -17.08
C VAL A 82 3.08 -26.09 -16.23
N ASP A 83 4.13 -25.38 -16.61
CA ASP A 83 5.38 -25.22 -15.86
C ASP A 83 5.43 -23.80 -15.24
N PRO A 84 5.13 -23.63 -13.94
CA PRO A 84 5.18 -22.33 -13.29
C PRO A 84 6.57 -21.70 -13.21
N TRP A 85 7.63 -22.35 -13.67
CA TRP A 85 8.95 -21.75 -13.80
C TRP A 85 9.19 -21.18 -15.20
N ILE A 86 8.15 -21.09 -16.03
CA ILE A 86 8.15 -20.40 -17.31
C ILE A 86 7.17 -19.22 -17.24
N VAL A 87 7.62 -18.05 -17.70
CA VAL A 87 6.83 -16.80 -17.67
C VAL A 87 5.53 -16.95 -18.47
N ASP A 88 5.60 -17.42 -19.71
CA ASP A 88 4.43 -17.64 -20.56
C ASP A 88 3.40 -18.60 -19.93
N ASP A 89 3.86 -19.60 -19.16
CA ASP A 89 3.01 -20.55 -18.47
C ASP A 89 2.25 -19.91 -17.31
N ARG A 90 2.90 -19.02 -16.55
CA ARG A 90 2.20 -18.23 -15.51
C ARG A 90 1.22 -17.22 -16.10
N LEU A 91 1.61 -16.53 -17.17
CA LEU A 91 0.70 -15.64 -17.89
C LEU A 91 -0.53 -16.39 -18.40
N TRP A 92 -0.35 -17.62 -18.90
CA TRP A 92 -1.47 -18.47 -19.29
C TRP A 92 -2.42 -18.77 -18.12
N LEU A 93 -1.91 -19.03 -16.90
CA LEU A 93 -2.76 -19.23 -15.72
C LEU A 93 -3.61 -17.98 -15.42
N TYR A 94 -3.03 -16.79 -15.50
CA TYR A 94 -3.77 -15.54 -15.32
C TYR A 94 -4.85 -15.35 -16.36
N GLN A 95 -4.56 -15.63 -17.62
CA GLN A 95 -5.52 -15.53 -18.71
C GLN A 95 -6.68 -16.53 -18.57
N ALA A 96 -6.37 -17.77 -18.19
CA ALA A 96 -7.40 -18.76 -17.89
C ALA A 96 -8.33 -18.28 -16.76
N ILE A 97 -7.78 -17.70 -15.69
CA ILE A 97 -8.55 -17.13 -14.58
C ILE A 97 -9.39 -15.93 -15.04
N LEU A 98 -8.81 -14.98 -15.77
CA LEU A 98 -9.53 -13.79 -16.27
C LEU A 98 -10.73 -14.18 -17.14
N ASN A 99 -10.55 -15.15 -18.04
CA ASN A 99 -11.64 -15.68 -18.86
C ASN A 99 -12.70 -16.40 -18.02
N GLY A 100 -12.27 -17.27 -17.10
CA GLY A 100 -13.16 -18.04 -16.23
C GLY A 100 -13.98 -17.17 -15.28
N THR A 101 -13.51 -15.95 -14.98
CA THR A 101 -14.13 -15.03 -14.01
C THR A 101 -14.93 -13.89 -14.65
N HIS A 102 -15.22 -13.95 -15.96
CA HIS A 102 -15.99 -12.88 -16.59
C HIS A 102 -17.42 -12.79 -16.03
N VAL A 103 -17.76 -11.62 -15.49
CA VAL A 103 -19.10 -11.24 -15.05
C VAL A 103 -19.47 -9.90 -15.70
N PRO A 104 -20.18 -9.88 -16.84
CA PRO A 104 -20.40 -8.66 -17.62
C PRO A 104 -21.04 -7.51 -16.84
N THR A 105 -21.94 -7.81 -15.90
CA THR A 105 -22.62 -6.81 -15.05
C THR A 105 -21.70 -6.13 -14.05
N LEU A 106 -20.59 -6.77 -13.66
CA LEU A 106 -19.61 -6.22 -12.73
C LEU A 106 -18.39 -5.65 -13.45
N PHE A 107 -17.91 -6.33 -14.49
CA PHE A 107 -16.61 -6.07 -15.11
C PHE A 107 -16.69 -5.47 -16.52
N GLY A 108 -17.89 -5.27 -17.05
CA GLY A 108 -18.11 -4.84 -18.42
C GLY A 108 -17.99 -5.98 -19.43
N ASN A 109 -18.47 -5.73 -20.65
CA ASN A 109 -18.49 -6.73 -21.72
C ASN A 109 -17.08 -7.12 -22.20
N ASP A 110 -16.11 -6.22 -22.08
CA ASP A 110 -14.70 -6.45 -22.42
C ASP A 110 -13.88 -7.03 -21.25
N ASN A 111 -14.56 -7.31 -20.13
CA ASN A 111 -13.98 -7.82 -18.88
C ASN A 111 -12.94 -6.90 -18.24
N LYS A 112 -12.64 -5.70 -18.77
CA LYS A 112 -11.54 -4.82 -18.29
C LYS A 112 -11.72 -4.34 -16.85
N GLY A 113 -12.94 -4.38 -16.32
CA GLY A 113 -13.25 -4.11 -14.93
C GLY A 113 -12.86 -5.24 -13.95
N ASN A 114 -12.36 -6.38 -14.43
CA ASN A 114 -12.01 -7.53 -13.60
C ASN A 114 -10.83 -7.20 -12.66
N TYR A 115 -11.00 -7.45 -11.37
CA TYR A 115 -10.01 -7.10 -10.36
C TYR A 115 -8.74 -7.98 -10.40
N LEU A 116 -8.70 -9.03 -11.21
CA LEU A 116 -7.54 -9.92 -11.31
C LEU A 116 -6.48 -9.44 -12.32
N TYR A 117 -6.75 -8.38 -13.08
CA TYR A 117 -5.76 -7.78 -13.99
C TYR A 117 -4.49 -7.31 -13.28
N GLY A 118 -4.60 -6.91 -12.01
CA GLY A 118 -3.44 -6.55 -11.20
C GLY A 118 -2.41 -7.67 -11.09
N LEU A 119 -2.81 -8.94 -11.13
CA LEU A 119 -1.86 -10.07 -11.05
C LEU A 119 -1.08 -10.24 -12.35
N ASP A 120 -1.78 -10.18 -13.48
CA ASP A 120 -1.21 -10.34 -14.82
C ASP A 120 -0.26 -9.20 -15.20
N ILE A 121 -0.71 -7.95 -15.01
CA ILE A 121 0.09 -6.76 -15.31
C ILE A 121 1.34 -6.70 -14.42
N GLN A 122 1.21 -7.05 -13.13
CA GLN A 122 2.35 -7.11 -12.22
C GLN A 122 3.38 -8.15 -12.66
N MET A 123 2.95 -9.32 -13.16
CA MET A 123 3.83 -10.34 -13.72
C MET A 123 4.59 -9.82 -14.94
N GLY A 124 3.90 -9.12 -15.85
CA GLY A 124 4.51 -8.45 -16.99
C GLY A 124 5.60 -7.45 -16.59
N TRP A 125 5.32 -6.59 -15.60
CA TRP A 125 6.31 -5.66 -15.06
C TRP A 125 7.50 -6.38 -14.41
N GLN A 126 7.26 -7.45 -13.63
CA GLN A 126 8.35 -8.23 -13.01
C GLN A 126 9.25 -8.87 -14.07
N PHE A 127 8.67 -9.38 -15.16
CA PHE A 127 9.44 -9.93 -16.28
C PHE A 127 10.30 -8.85 -16.95
N GLN A 128 9.66 -7.77 -17.41
CA GLN A 128 10.32 -6.71 -18.17
C GLN A 128 11.39 -5.96 -17.36
N SER A 129 11.21 -5.84 -16.04
CA SER A 129 12.20 -5.17 -15.19
C SER A 129 13.36 -6.04 -14.72
N GLY A 130 13.42 -7.30 -15.19
CA GLY A 130 14.46 -8.26 -14.83
C GLY A 130 14.34 -8.77 -13.39
N ARG A 131 13.14 -8.69 -12.79
CA ARG A 131 12.86 -9.19 -11.43
C ARG A 131 12.63 -10.69 -11.39
N LEU A 132 12.09 -11.26 -12.47
CA LEU A 132 11.97 -12.71 -12.62
C LEU A 132 13.27 -13.34 -13.10
N ASN A 133 13.98 -12.69 -14.01
CA ASN A 133 15.27 -13.15 -14.50
C ASN A 133 16.05 -11.96 -15.06
N ASP A 134 17.29 -11.77 -14.61
CA ASP A 134 18.19 -10.67 -14.98
C ASP A 134 18.36 -10.49 -16.50
N HIS A 135 18.21 -11.59 -17.26
CA HIS A 135 18.38 -11.62 -18.71
C HIS A 135 17.05 -11.60 -19.48
N GLN A 136 15.91 -11.33 -18.81
CA GLN A 136 14.57 -11.38 -19.40
C GLN A 136 14.31 -12.69 -20.17
N GLN A 137 14.92 -13.78 -19.70
CA GLN A 137 14.67 -15.11 -20.23
C GLN A 137 13.33 -15.62 -19.70
N GLN A 138 12.68 -16.46 -20.50
CA GLN A 138 11.39 -17.08 -20.15
C GLN A 138 11.45 -17.94 -18.87
N ALA A 139 12.63 -18.47 -18.52
CA ALA A 139 12.81 -19.26 -17.32
C ALA A 139 12.89 -18.38 -16.05
N ILE A 140 12.13 -18.76 -15.03
CA ILE A 140 12.09 -18.16 -13.70
C ILE A 140 12.96 -19.05 -12.79
N PRO A 141 14.18 -18.66 -12.42
CA PRO A 141 15.03 -19.43 -11.54
C PRO A 141 14.46 -19.46 -10.12
N LEU A 142 14.71 -20.55 -9.40
CA LEU A 142 14.32 -20.73 -7.99
C LEU A 142 14.99 -19.76 -7.00
N THR A 143 15.92 -18.95 -7.49
CA THR A 143 16.58 -17.89 -6.72
C THR A 143 15.92 -16.52 -6.92
N ALA A 144 14.93 -16.41 -7.81
CA ALA A 144 14.23 -15.17 -8.07
C ALA A 144 13.13 -14.96 -7.04
N TRP A 145 13.43 -14.22 -5.98
CA TRP A 145 12.47 -13.90 -4.92
C TRP A 145 11.14 -13.36 -5.44
N TRP A 146 11.15 -12.47 -6.45
CA TRP A 146 9.93 -11.96 -7.06
C TRP A 146 9.11 -13.07 -7.75
N GLY A 147 9.78 -14.04 -8.36
CA GLY A 147 9.17 -15.25 -8.92
C GLY A 147 8.58 -16.14 -7.83
N ASP A 148 9.23 -16.25 -6.68
CA ASP A 148 8.72 -17.04 -5.55
C ASP A 148 7.46 -16.40 -4.94
N MET A 149 7.49 -15.09 -4.70
CA MET A 149 6.32 -14.34 -4.22
C MET A 149 5.16 -14.42 -5.21
N ASN A 150 5.43 -14.24 -6.50
CA ASN A 150 4.41 -14.32 -7.54
C ASN A 150 3.85 -15.74 -7.72
N TYR A 151 4.56 -16.81 -7.33
CA TYR A 151 4.03 -18.17 -7.39
C TYR A 151 2.74 -18.29 -6.56
N TYR A 152 2.74 -17.70 -5.36
CA TYR A 152 1.59 -17.67 -4.46
C TYR A 152 0.44 -16.81 -4.98
N LEU A 153 0.73 -15.92 -5.92
CA LEU A 153 -0.25 -15.08 -6.61
C LEU A 153 -0.60 -15.57 -8.01
N SER A 154 -0.08 -16.72 -8.48
CA SER A 154 -0.37 -17.31 -9.80
C SER A 154 -0.94 -18.72 -9.66
N VAL A 155 -0.17 -19.64 -9.08
CA VAL A 155 -0.55 -21.06 -8.97
C VAL A 155 -1.67 -21.26 -7.95
N ILE A 156 -1.56 -20.64 -6.78
CA ILE A 156 -2.56 -20.79 -5.71
C ILE A 156 -3.95 -20.26 -6.14
N PRO A 157 -4.09 -19.03 -6.68
CA PRO A 157 -5.38 -18.59 -7.21
C PRO A 157 -5.89 -19.49 -8.33
N TYR A 158 -5.02 -19.97 -9.23
CA TYR A 158 -5.45 -20.91 -10.27
C TYR A 158 -6.06 -22.19 -9.68
N LEU A 159 -5.42 -22.77 -8.68
CA LEU A 159 -5.93 -23.97 -8.01
C LEU A 159 -7.25 -23.70 -7.25
N GLY A 160 -7.42 -22.49 -6.70
CA GLY A 160 -8.70 -22.05 -6.13
C GLY A 160 -9.80 -21.99 -7.19
N ALA A 161 -9.53 -21.36 -8.33
CA ALA A 161 -10.48 -21.27 -9.45
C ALA A 161 -10.79 -22.66 -10.05
N LEU A 162 -9.79 -23.54 -10.08
CA LEU A 162 -9.91 -24.91 -10.55
C LEU A 162 -10.87 -25.71 -9.67
N ARG A 163 -10.77 -25.52 -8.35
CA ARG A 163 -11.58 -26.23 -7.36
C ARG A 163 -13.08 -25.97 -7.52
N VAL A 164 -13.45 -24.75 -7.91
CA VAL A 164 -14.83 -24.34 -8.17
C VAL A 164 -15.28 -24.56 -9.61
N GLY A 165 -14.37 -25.00 -10.50
CA GLY A 165 -14.67 -25.32 -11.89
C GLY A 165 -14.74 -24.12 -12.84
N LEU A 166 -14.07 -23.00 -12.51
CA LEU A 166 -14.03 -21.81 -13.38
C LEU A 166 -12.92 -21.86 -14.44
N VAL A 167 -11.90 -22.69 -14.25
CA VAL A 167 -10.75 -22.81 -15.17
C VAL A 167 -10.53 -24.28 -15.58
N PRO A 168 -9.88 -24.53 -16.74
CA PRO A 168 -9.65 -25.89 -17.23
C PRO A 168 -8.72 -26.71 -16.32
N GLN A 169 -8.86 -28.04 -16.37
CA GLN A 169 -7.93 -28.96 -15.70
C GLN A 169 -6.58 -28.98 -16.39
N VAL A 170 -5.51 -28.81 -15.63
CA VAL A 170 -4.11 -28.91 -16.09
C VAL A 170 -3.26 -29.63 -15.07
N THR A 171 -2.18 -30.26 -15.55
CA THR A 171 -1.11 -30.78 -14.69
C THR A 171 -0.08 -29.69 -14.49
N ILE A 172 0.09 -29.22 -13.26
CA ILE A 172 1.17 -28.31 -12.91
C ILE A 172 2.41 -29.15 -12.60
N THR A 173 3.50 -28.91 -13.31
CA THR A 173 4.74 -29.67 -13.14
C THR A 173 5.53 -29.20 -11.91
N TRP A 174 6.54 -29.98 -11.55
CA TRP A 174 7.59 -29.55 -10.62
C TRP A 174 8.74 -28.91 -11.41
N PRO A 175 9.60 -28.09 -10.78
CA PRO A 175 10.75 -27.55 -11.49
C PRO A 175 11.66 -28.69 -11.90
N SER A 176 12.34 -28.52 -13.03
CA SER A 176 13.26 -29.53 -13.58
C SER A 176 14.41 -29.91 -12.63
N ILE A 177 14.67 -29.09 -11.60
CA ILE A 177 15.68 -29.35 -10.58
C ILE A 177 15.00 -29.98 -9.37
N ASN A 178 15.25 -31.28 -9.17
CA ASN A 178 14.69 -32.04 -8.07
C ASN A 178 15.53 -31.80 -6.80
N SER A 179 15.16 -30.81 -5.98
CA SER A 179 15.75 -30.64 -4.65
C SER A 179 14.67 -30.76 -3.58
N THR A 180 14.98 -31.51 -2.53
CA THR A 180 14.12 -31.72 -1.35
C THR A 180 13.71 -30.41 -0.66
N ASN A 181 14.46 -29.32 -0.85
CA ASN A 181 14.12 -27.99 -0.34
C ASN A 181 12.93 -27.32 -1.06
N ILE A 182 12.56 -27.77 -2.27
CA ILE A 182 11.47 -27.16 -3.06
C ILE A 182 10.11 -27.70 -2.61
N ALA A 183 10.02 -28.99 -2.28
CA ALA A 183 8.76 -29.65 -1.93
C ALA A 183 8.09 -29.08 -0.66
N GLY A 184 8.88 -28.44 0.23
CA GLY A 184 8.35 -27.75 1.41
C GLY A 184 7.93 -26.30 1.16
N LYS A 185 8.30 -25.72 0.00
CA LYS A 185 8.04 -24.31 -0.33
C LYS A 185 6.95 -24.12 -1.39
N PHE A 186 6.67 -25.14 -2.18
CA PHE A 186 5.73 -25.08 -3.30
C PHE A 186 4.81 -26.29 -3.32
N CYS A 187 3.68 -26.16 -3.99
CA CYS A 187 2.70 -27.21 -4.17
C CYS A 187 2.05 -27.09 -5.56
N THR A 188 1.82 -28.22 -6.23
CA THR A 188 1.46 -28.26 -7.67
C THR A 188 0.05 -28.77 -7.92
N ASN A 189 -0.72 -29.09 -6.89
CA ASN A 189 -2.12 -29.50 -7.05
C ASN A 189 -2.93 -29.13 -5.81
N TYR A 190 -4.25 -29.10 -5.98
CA TYR A 190 -5.17 -28.69 -4.92
C TYR A 190 -4.98 -29.50 -3.64
N VAL A 191 -4.86 -30.83 -3.72
CA VAL A 191 -4.73 -31.68 -2.53
C VAL A 191 -3.47 -31.34 -1.72
N LEU A 192 -2.34 -31.20 -2.41
CA LEU A 192 -1.08 -30.83 -1.76
C LEU A 192 -1.13 -29.42 -1.19
N CYS A 193 -1.65 -28.45 -1.95
CA CYS A 193 -1.76 -27.07 -1.49
C CYS A 193 -2.73 -26.90 -0.33
N SER A 194 -3.90 -27.53 -0.36
CA SER A 194 -4.86 -27.51 0.74
C SER A 194 -4.35 -28.22 2.00
N SER A 195 -3.32 -29.07 1.88
CA SER A 195 -2.62 -29.63 3.06
C SER A 195 -1.56 -28.68 3.62
N ASN A 196 -0.82 -27.97 2.75
CA ASN A 196 0.34 -27.18 3.16
C ASN A 196 0.00 -25.72 3.49
N VAL A 197 -0.94 -25.14 2.75
CA VAL A 197 -1.31 -23.71 2.74
C VAL A 197 -2.82 -23.55 2.67
N LYS A 198 -3.53 -24.36 3.47
CA LYS A 198 -4.99 -24.49 3.46
C LYS A 198 -5.70 -23.14 3.46
N ASP A 199 -5.37 -22.28 4.41
CA ASP A 199 -6.09 -21.02 4.61
C ASP A 199 -6.00 -20.09 3.40
N ILE A 200 -4.86 -20.08 2.72
CA ILE A 200 -4.64 -19.26 1.52
C ILE A 200 -5.42 -19.81 0.32
N VAL A 201 -5.39 -21.14 0.13
CA VAL A 201 -6.17 -21.79 -0.93
C VAL A 201 -7.66 -21.56 -0.71
N ASP A 202 -8.12 -21.68 0.54
CA ASP A 202 -9.53 -21.49 0.90
C ASP A 202 -9.97 -20.04 0.70
N ASP A 203 -9.13 -19.05 1.05
CA ASP A 203 -9.42 -17.64 0.77
C ASP A 203 -9.63 -17.37 -0.73
N TRP A 204 -8.82 -18.01 -1.60
CA TRP A 204 -9.03 -17.93 -3.04
C TRP A 204 -10.28 -18.69 -3.49
N VAL A 205 -10.57 -19.87 -2.92
CA VAL A 205 -11.82 -20.61 -3.20
C VAL A 205 -13.05 -19.78 -2.84
N ASP A 206 -13.02 -19.04 -1.73
CA ASP A 206 -14.12 -18.16 -1.32
C ASP A 206 -14.34 -17.04 -2.35
N TYR A 207 -13.25 -16.39 -2.82
CA TYR A 207 -13.32 -15.39 -3.87
C TYR A 207 -13.95 -15.95 -5.17
N PHE A 208 -13.48 -17.10 -5.64
CA PHE A 208 -13.98 -17.69 -6.89
C PHE A 208 -15.39 -18.28 -6.75
N THR A 209 -15.77 -18.74 -5.56
CA THR A 209 -17.15 -19.15 -5.26
C THR A 209 -18.10 -17.96 -5.40
N LEU A 210 -17.69 -16.78 -4.89
CA LEU A 210 -18.49 -15.55 -5.03
C LEU A 210 -18.63 -15.11 -6.49
N ILE A 211 -17.56 -15.21 -7.29
CA ILE A 211 -17.64 -14.97 -8.74
C ILE A 211 -18.65 -15.92 -9.41
N GLN A 212 -18.55 -17.22 -9.13
CA GLN A 212 -19.48 -18.22 -9.69
C GLN A 212 -20.94 -17.91 -9.33
N GLN A 213 -21.19 -17.44 -8.10
CA GLN A 213 -22.53 -17.00 -7.68
C GLN A 213 -23.01 -15.81 -8.52
N PHE A 214 -22.16 -14.80 -8.76
CA PHE A 214 -22.50 -13.64 -9.59
C PHE A 214 -22.67 -13.96 -11.08
N GLN A 215 -22.00 -14.99 -11.60
CA GLN A 215 -22.23 -15.50 -12.95
C GLN A 215 -23.60 -16.17 -13.09
N GLN A 216 -24.04 -16.91 -12.08
CA GLN A 216 -25.33 -17.60 -12.08
C GLN A 216 -26.49 -16.65 -11.79
N THR A 217 -26.32 -15.74 -10.84
CA THR A 217 -27.32 -14.76 -10.42
C THR A 217 -26.65 -13.39 -10.34
N PRO A 218 -26.83 -12.53 -11.37
CA PRO A 218 -26.24 -11.20 -11.39
C PRO A 218 -26.63 -10.39 -10.14
N PRO A 219 -25.70 -9.65 -9.53
CA PRO A 219 -25.97 -8.88 -8.33
C PRO A 219 -26.97 -7.74 -8.59
N THR A 220 -27.91 -7.56 -7.68
CA THR A 220 -28.92 -6.48 -7.75
C THR A 220 -28.36 -5.14 -7.27
N ASN A 221 -27.40 -5.15 -6.34
CA ASN A 221 -26.68 -3.97 -5.86
C ASN A 221 -25.19 -4.10 -6.21
N LEU A 222 -24.76 -3.35 -7.23
CA LEU A 222 -23.38 -3.40 -7.72
C LEU A 222 -22.37 -2.91 -6.68
N THR A 223 -22.70 -1.87 -5.91
CA THR A 223 -21.78 -1.32 -4.88
C THR A 223 -21.49 -2.37 -3.82
N THR A 224 -22.52 -3.02 -3.28
CA THR A 224 -22.35 -4.08 -2.28
C THR A 224 -21.56 -5.27 -2.85
N ALA A 225 -21.87 -5.70 -4.07
CA ALA A 225 -21.17 -6.80 -4.73
C ALA A 225 -19.68 -6.48 -4.94
N LYS A 226 -19.35 -5.25 -5.38
CA LYS A 226 -17.97 -4.79 -5.52
C LYS A 226 -17.21 -4.80 -4.19
N THR A 227 -17.80 -4.23 -3.14
CA THR A 227 -17.18 -4.21 -1.79
C THR A 227 -16.94 -5.61 -1.27
N GLN A 228 -17.94 -6.50 -1.38
CA GLN A 228 -17.79 -7.90 -0.99
C GLN A 228 -16.64 -8.55 -1.74
N LEU A 229 -16.64 -8.42 -3.07
CA LEU A 229 -15.67 -9.06 -3.93
C LEU A 229 -14.23 -8.57 -3.69
N LEU A 230 -14.03 -7.25 -3.59
CA LEU A 230 -12.73 -6.67 -3.25
C LEU A 230 -12.25 -7.11 -1.88
N THR A 231 -13.16 -7.22 -0.90
CA THR A 231 -12.81 -7.69 0.45
C THR A 231 -12.25 -9.11 0.42
N VAL A 232 -12.91 -10.05 -0.27
CA VAL A 232 -12.44 -11.44 -0.35
C VAL A 232 -11.17 -11.55 -1.20
N MET A 233 -11.09 -10.79 -2.30
CA MET A 233 -9.90 -10.77 -3.17
C MET A 233 -8.67 -10.28 -2.41
N TRP A 234 -8.79 -9.13 -1.74
CA TRP A 234 -7.68 -8.53 -1.01
C TRP A 234 -7.24 -9.40 0.16
N LYS A 235 -8.18 -10.04 0.87
CA LYS A 235 -7.84 -11.03 1.90
C LYS A 235 -6.97 -12.15 1.32
N ALA A 236 -7.42 -12.82 0.25
CA ALA A 236 -6.66 -13.89 -0.39
C ALA A 236 -5.28 -13.42 -0.89
N HIS A 237 -5.24 -12.23 -1.49
CA HIS A 237 -4.01 -11.61 -2.00
C HIS A 237 -3.00 -11.33 -0.87
N THR A 238 -3.42 -10.65 0.20
CA THR A 238 -2.51 -10.31 1.31
C THR A 238 -2.08 -11.54 2.09
N SER A 239 -2.98 -12.53 2.31
CA SER A 239 -2.63 -13.82 2.91
C SER A 239 -1.54 -14.55 2.10
N SER A 240 -1.64 -14.48 0.77
CA SER A 240 -0.63 -15.07 -0.14
C SER A 240 0.74 -14.41 0.00
N ILE A 241 0.78 -13.07 0.05
CA ILE A 241 2.03 -12.30 0.21
C ILE A 241 2.64 -12.54 1.59
N GLU A 242 1.84 -12.47 2.66
CA GLU A 242 2.30 -12.65 4.03
C GLU A 242 2.97 -14.01 4.21
N TYR A 243 2.29 -15.07 3.77
CA TYR A 243 2.84 -16.41 3.83
C TYR A 243 4.12 -16.54 3.01
N ALA A 244 4.11 -16.11 1.75
CA ALA A 244 5.29 -16.19 0.87
C ALA A 244 6.49 -15.44 1.48
N ALA A 245 6.27 -14.27 2.08
CA ALA A 245 7.34 -13.50 2.73
C ALA A 245 8.05 -14.28 3.84
N THR A 246 7.33 -15.14 4.58
CA THR A 246 7.92 -16.01 5.60
C THR A 246 8.72 -17.18 5.02
N MET A 247 8.41 -17.61 3.79
CA MET A 247 8.99 -18.79 3.15
C MET A 247 10.27 -18.51 2.36
N PHE A 248 10.46 -17.26 1.90
CA PHE A 248 11.56 -16.89 1.01
C PHE A 248 12.55 -15.85 1.56
N PRO A 249 12.95 -15.87 2.85
CA PRO A 249 13.95 -14.93 3.36
C PRO A 249 15.34 -15.16 2.76
N SER A 250 15.67 -16.40 2.38
CA SER A 250 16.95 -16.74 1.75
C SER A 250 17.06 -16.15 0.35
N GLU A 251 16.00 -16.26 -0.44
CA GLU A 251 15.93 -15.71 -1.79
C GLU A 251 15.86 -14.17 -1.76
N LEU A 252 15.18 -13.58 -0.77
CA LEU A 252 15.21 -12.14 -0.53
C LEU A 252 16.63 -11.63 -0.26
N ALA A 253 17.43 -12.39 0.49
CA ALA A 253 18.82 -12.03 0.82
C ALA A 253 19.78 -12.08 -0.39
N LEU A 254 19.37 -12.73 -1.50
CA LEU A 254 20.12 -12.70 -2.75
C LEU A 254 19.93 -11.39 -3.52
N LEU A 255 18.89 -10.62 -3.22
CA LEU A 255 18.67 -9.31 -3.80
C LEU A 255 19.63 -8.27 -3.20
N GLY A 256 20.05 -7.30 -4.01
CA GLY A 256 20.82 -6.15 -3.51
C GLY A 256 20.05 -5.39 -2.43
N SER A 257 20.76 -4.76 -1.48
CA SER A 257 20.14 -4.14 -0.29
C SER A 257 19.00 -3.15 -0.60
N LYS A 258 19.10 -2.39 -1.70
CA LYS A 258 18.04 -1.46 -2.13
C LYS A 258 16.83 -2.20 -2.69
N GLU A 259 17.05 -3.22 -3.50
CA GLU A 259 15.98 -4.02 -4.10
C GLU A 259 15.26 -4.89 -3.06
N SER A 260 15.97 -5.48 -2.09
CA SER A 260 15.32 -6.25 -1.01
C SER A 260 14.44 -5.37 -0.12
N LYS A 261 14.91 -4.15 0.21
CA LYS A 261 14.11 -3.14 0.92
C LYS A 261 12.90 -2.70 0.10
N PHE A 262 13.07 -2.53 -1.21
CA PHE A 262 11.96 -2.21 -2.10
C PHE A 262 10.93 -3.34 -2.14
N GLY A 263 11.36 -4.61 -2.24
CA GLY A 263 10.47 -5.78 -2.18
C GLY A 263 9.66 -5.86 -0.89
N ASN A 264 10.31 -5.69 0.27
CA ASN A 264 9.62 -5.64 1.56
C ASN A 264 8.65 -4.45 1.64
N GLY A 265 9.10 -3.26 1.22
CA GLY A 265 8.25 -2.07 1.18
C GLY A 265 7.03 -2.26 0.28
N TRP A 266 7.21 -2.96 -0.85
CA TRP A 266 6.14 -3.26 -1.78
C TRP A 266 5.09 -4.17 -1.15
N GLY A 267 5.50 -5.26 -0.50
CA GLY A 267 4.58 -6.15 0.22
C GLY A 267 3.76 -5.42 1.28
N ASN A 268 4.38 -4.52 2.04
CA ASN A 268 3.69 -3.70 3.04
C ASN A 268 2.79 -2.62 2.40
N PHE A 269 3.18 -2.05 1.26
CA PHE A 269 2.34 -1.11 0.53
C PHE A 269 1.06 -1.79 0.01
N VAL A 270 1.14 -3.05 -0.39
CA VAL A 270 -0.04 -3.83 -0.80
C VAL A 270 -1.06 -3.97 0.34
N GLU A 271 -0.63 -4.04 1.60
CA GLU A 271 -1.56 -4.02 2.74
C GLU A 271 -2.37 -2.71 2.81
N VAL A 272 -1.75 -1.59 2.49
CA VAL A 272 -2.44 -0.29 2.40
C VAL A 272 -3.47 -0.30 1.27
N LEU A 273 -3.11 -0.84 0.09
CA LEU A 273 -4.03 -1.00 -1.04
C LEU A 273 -5.23 -1.88 -0.69
N ALA A 274 -5.01 -2.94 0.10
CA ALA A 274 -6.06 -3.82 0.59
C ALA A 274 -7.02 -3.10 1.54
N ILE A 275 -6.50 -2.31 2.49
CA ILE A 275 -7.35 -1.56 3.43
C ILE A 275 -8.22 -0.54 2.70
N ILE A 276 -7.67 0.15 1.69
CA ILE A 276 -8.44 1.14 0.92
C ILE A 276 -9.36 0.50 -0.14
N GLN A 277 -9.36 -0.82 -0.27
CA GLN A 277 -10.06 -1.59 -1.29
C GLN A 277 -9.77 -1.09 -2.71
N PHE A 278 -8.50 -0.88 -3.03
CA PHE A 278 -8.10 -0.42 -4.35
C PHE A 278 -8.60 -1.38 -5.45
N GLU A 279 -9.17 -0.86 -6.53
CA GLU A 279 -9.70 -1.67 -7.62
C GLU A 279 -8.58 -2.03 -8.61
N THR A 280 -8.09 -3.26 -8.55
CA THR A 280 -7.00 -3.76 -9.41
C THR A 280 -7.45 -4.14 -10.83
N ASN A 281 -8.35 -3.34 -11.41
CA ASN A 281 -8.82 -3.48 -12.79
C ASN A 281 -7.79 -3.00 -13.81
N PHE A 282 -7.96 -3.40 -15.07
CA PHE A 282 -6.98 -3.14 -16.15
C PHE A 282 -6.53 -1.68 -16.20
N THR A 283 -7.49 -0.74 -16.21
CA THR A 283 -7.20 0.69 -16.35
C THR A 283 -6.34 1.21 -15.21
N GLN A 284 -6.73 0.92 -13.96
CA GLN A 284 -6.05 1.44 -12.77
C GLN A 284 -4.64 0.89 -12.62
N VAL A 285 -4.46 -0.43 -12.79
CA VAL A 285 -3.12 -1.02 -12.67
C VAL A 285 -2.22 -0.72 -13.87
N THR A 286 -2.77 -0.55 -15.07
CA THR A 286 -1.96 -0.17 -16.24
C THR A 286 -1.37 1.22 -16.05
N GLU A 287 -2.17 2.19 -15.60
CA GLU A 287 -1.70 3.55 -15.35
C GLU A 287 -0.56 3.56 -14.34
N PHE A 288 -0.75 2.90 -13.19
CA PHE A 288 0.28 2.83 -12.15
C PHE A 288 1.53 2.07 -12.60
N SER A 289 1.39 1.03 -13.44
CA SER A 289 2.51 0.21 -13.93
C SER A 289 3.57 1.03 -14.68
N THR A 290 3.15 2.10 -15.37
CA THR A 290 4.07 2.98 -16.10
C THR A 290 5.02 3.75 -15.18
N SER A 291 4.59 3.97 -13.94
CA SER A 291 5.36 4.66 -12.90
C SER A 291 6.22 3.72 -12.06
N LEU A 292 6.21 2.41 -12.33
CA LEU A 292 7.05 1.45 -11.62
C LEU A 292 8.51 1.50 -12.12
N PRO A 293 9.49 1.22 -11.25
CA PRO A 293 10.88 1.25 -11.66
C PRO A 293 11.15 0.22 -12.78
N PRO A 294 11.73 0.65 -13.92
CA PRO A 294 11.85 -0.18 -15.12
C PRO A 294 12.95 -1.24 -14.99
N ARG A 295 13.70 -1.23 -13.89
CA ARG A 295 14.74 -2.18 -13.54
C ARG A 295 14.78 -2.39 -12.02
N ARG A 296 15.48 -3.43 -11.58
CA ARG A 296 15.85 -3.60 -10.17
C ARG A 296 16.73 -2.45 -9.68
N LEU A 297 16.59 -2.13 -8.40
CA LEU A 297 17.37 -1.11 -7.73
C LEU A 297 18.80 -1.60 -7.45
N ARG A 298 19.76 -0.74 -7.76
CA ARG A 298 21.20 -0.92 -7.54
C ARG A 298 21.59 -0.27 -6.22
N PHE A 299 22.75 -0.64 -5.68
CA PHE A 299 23.17 -0.14 -4.36
C PHE A 299 23.32 1.40 -4.32
N PHE A 300 23.72 2.01 -5.43
CA PHE A 300 23.93 3.45 -5.58
C PHE A 300 22.67 4.22 -6.01
N ASP A 301 21.52 3.55 -6.17
CA ASP A 301 20.27 4.25 -6.46
C ASP A 301 19.80 5.02 -5.21
N ILE A 302 19.66 6.34 -5.39
CA ILE A 302 19.24 7.28 -4.34
C ILE A 302 18.05 8.08 -4.89
N PRO A 303 16.81 7.70 -4.56
CA PRO A 303 15.65 8.51 -4.94
C PRO A 303 15.64 9.83 -4.16
N PRO A 304 15.07 10.92 -4.71
CA PRO A 304 14.44 11.02 -6.03
C PRO A 304 15.43 11.35 -7.17
N PHE A 305 16.71 11.01 -7.04
CA PHE A 305 17.79 11.41 -7.96
C PHE A 305 18.36 10.26 -8.79
N ILE A 306 17.57 9.23 -9.07
CA ILE A 306 17.96 8.13 -9.95
C ILE A 306 17.88 8.64 -11.40
N VAL A 307 19.05 8.81 -12.01
CA VAL A 307 19.23 9.54 -13.28
C VAL A 307 18.54 8.90 -14.49
N ASP A 308 18.37 7.58 -14.48
CA ASP A 308 17.74 6.81 -15.56
C ASP A 308 16.27 6.46 -15.27
N MET A 309 15.63 7.17 -14.34
CA MET A 309 14.22 7.02 -14.00
C MET A 309 13.49 8.35 -14.18
N THR A 310 12.21 8.30 -14.55
CA THR A 310 11.35 9.49 -14.58
C THR A 310 11.11 10.01 -13.16
N LYS A 311 10.47 11.18 -13.04
CA LYS A 311 10.11 11.75 -11.73
C LYS A 311 9.12 10.83 -11.00
N GLU A 312 8.13 10.33 -11.72
CA GLU A 312 7.09 9.42 -11.23
C GLU A 312 7.72 8.12 -10.70
N GLN A 313 8.65 7.54 -11.47
CA GLN A 313 9.39 6.34 -11.07
C GLN A 313 10.25 6.59 -9.83
N ASN A 314 10.96 7.72 -9.77
CA ASN A 314 11.74 8.12 -8.60
C ASN A 314 10.86 8.26 -7.34
N ASN A 315 9.68 8.86 -7.48
CA ASN A 315 8.74 9.05 -6.39
C ASN A 315 8.12 7.74 -5.91
N VAL A 316 7.81 6.81 -6.82
CA VAL A 316 7.40 5.46 -6.43
C VAL A 316 8.51 4.76 -5.66
N VAL A 317 9.75 4.80 -6.14
CA VAL A 317 10.90 4.20 -5.44
C VAL A 317 11.10 4.83 -4.05
N ALA A 318 11.04 6.17 -3.94
CA ALA A 318 11.11 6.88 -2.66
C ALA A 318 10.01 6.42 -1.70
N SER A 319 8.78 6.33 -2.19
CA SER A 319 7.60 5.96 -1.41
C SER A 319 7.70 4.55 -0.85
N ILE A 320 8.06 3.58 -1.69
CA ILE A 320 8.14 2.17 -1.30
C ILE A 320 9.31 1.92 -0.35
N LEU A 321 10.48 2.54 -0.59
CA LEU A 321 11.58 2.48 0.38
C LEU A 321 11.23 3.15 1.71
N GLY A 322 10.47 4.24 1.65
CA GLY A 322 9.92 4.92 2.82
C GLY A 322 8.97 4.05 3.64
N VAL A 323 8.08 3.30 2.97
CA VAL A 323 7.22 2.30 3.64
C VAL A 323 8.06 1.26 4.36
N ASN A 324 9.06 0.67 3.69
CA ASN A 324 9.96 -0.28 4.35
C ASN A 324 10.67 0.34 5.57
N GLU A 325 11.11 1.59 5.47
CA GLU A 325 11.74 2.28 6.59
C GLU A 325 10.78 2.49 7.77
N MET A 326 9.53 2.91 7.51
CA MET A 326 8.50 3.05 8.56
C MET A 326 8.23 1.73 9.26
N VAL A 327 8.03 0.65 8.49
CA VAL A 327 7.79 -0.69 9.04
C VAL A 327 8.95 -1.15 9.91
N THR A 328 10.19 -0.98 9.43
CA THR A 328 11.38 -1.53 10.10
C THR A 328 11.87 -0.69 11.27
N LYS A 329 11.78 0.65 11.19
CA LYS A 329 12.30 1.55 12.23
C LYS A 329 11.22 2.04 13.19
N LEU A 330 9.96 2.10 12.75
CA LEU A 330 8.84 2.64 13.51
C LEU A 330 7.63 1.68 13.49
N PRO A 331 7.80 0.40 13.88
CA PRO A 331 6.74 -0.62 13.74
C PRO A 331 5.45 -0.24 14.48
N LEU A 332 5.54 0.38 15.66
CA LEU A 332 4.36 0.84 16.40
C LEU A 332 3.59 1.95 15.65
N VAL A 333 4.31 2.84 14.97
CA VAL A 333 3.70 3.91 14.16
C VAL A 333 3.02 3.31 12.94
N TRP A 334 3.68 2.35 12.28
CA TRP A 334 3.11 1.63 11.14
C TRP A 334 1.82 0.88 11.52
N SER A 335 1.85 0.07 12.58
CA SER A 335 0.66 -0.64 13.05
C SER A 335 -0.47 0.32 13.44
N ALA A 336 -0.16 1.41 14.16
CA ALA A 336 -1.16 2.42 14.52
C ALA A 336 -1.75 3.11 13.28
N PHE A 337 -0.92 3.39 12.27
CA PHE A 337 -1.37 3.95 10.99
C PHE A 337 -2.36 3.00 10.29
N LEU A 338 -2.04 1.71 10.17
CA LEU A 338 -2.91 0.73 9.51
C LEU A 338 -4.25 0.57 10.25
N GLU A 339 -4.24 0.49 11.58
CA GLU A 339 -5.47 0.40 12.36
C GLU A 339 -6.32 1.67 12.24
N THR A 340 -5.68 2.83 12.25
CA THR A 340 -6.38 4.11 12.02
C THR A 340 -6.97 4.15 10.62
N LEU A 341 -6.23 3.71 9.61
CA LEU A 341 -6.71 3.64 8.23
C LEU A 341 -7.92 2.72 8.12
N LYS A 342 -7.87 1.51 8.70
CA LYS A 342 -9.02 0.58 8.75
C LYS A 342 -10.25 1.21 9.39
N LEU A 343 -10.08 1.97 10.47
CA LEU A 343 -11.19 2.68 11.11
C LEU A 343 -11.75 3.79 10.22
N MET A 344 -10.89 4.59 9.58
CA MET A 344 -11.33 5.65 8.68
C MET A 344 -12.08 5.10 7.47
N MET A 345 -11.63 3.99 6.89
CA MET A 345 -12.29 3.36 5.74
C MET A 345 -13.71 2.85 6.03
N LYS A 346 -14.13 2.74 7.30
CA LYS A 346 -15.53 2.44 7.66
C LYS A 346 -16.47 3.63 7.46
N ASN A 347 -15.95 4.86 7.38
CA ASN A 347 -16.73 6.06 7.13
C ASN A 347 -16.76 6.36 5.61
N PRO A 348 -17.93 6.44 4.96
CA PRO A 348 -18.02 6.65 3.51
C PRO A 348 -17.38 7.93 2.98
N GLN A 349 -17.41 9.02 3.75
CA GLN A 349 -16.77 10.29 3.36
C GLN A 349 -15.25 10.15 3.39
N CYS A 350 -14.73 9.53 4.45
CA CYS A 350 -13.31 9.28 4.60
C CYS A 350 -12.79 8.31 3.55
N GLN A 351 -13.53 7.22 3.30
CA GLN A 351 -13.25 6.31 2.21
C GLN A 351 -13.13 7.05 0.89
N THR A 352 -14.10 7.91 0.54
CA THR A 352 -14.05 8.67 -0.71
C THR A 352 -12.81 9.57 -0.79
N LEU A 353 -12.50 10.32 0.26
CA LEU A 353 -11.34 11.21 0.28
C LEU A 353 -10.00 10.46 0.20
N ILE A 354 -9.86 9.41 0.99
CA ILE A 354 -8.65 8.58 1.03
C ILE A 354 -8.48 7.89 -0.31
N SER A 355 -9.51 7.22 -0.84
CA SER A 355 -9.46 6.57 -2.14
C SER A 355 -9.09 7.57 -3.25
N ASN A 356 -9.62 8.80 -3.23
CA ASN A 356 -9.24 9.84 -4.20
C ASN A 356 -7.77 10.28 -4.06
N ALA A 357 -7.28 10.45 -2.83
CA ALA A 357 -5.88 10.82 -2.59
C ALA A 357 -4.91 9.74 -3.06
N PHE A 358 -5.23 8.47 -2.82
CA PHE A 358 -4.46 7.34 -3.31
C PHE A 358 -4.59 7.18 -4.82
N GLN A 359 -5.78 7.34 -5.39
CA GLN A 359 -5.96 7.30 -6.85
C GLN A 359 -5.13 8.37 -7.53
N SER A 360 -5.11 9.60 -6.98
CA SER A 360 -4.26 10.67 -7.50
C SER A 360 -2.78 10.29 -7.51
N TYR A 361 -2.28 9.71 -6.41
CA TYR A 361 -0.90 9.21 -6.34
C TYR A 361 -0.64 8.06 -7.32
N LEU A 362 -1.56 7.10 -7.46
CA LEU A 362 -1.38 5.93 -8.33
C LEU A 362 -1.45 6.29 -9.81
N SER A 363 -2.33 7.22 -10.18
CA SER A 363 -2.44 7.73 -11.55
C SER A 363 -1.29 8.66 -11.90
N SER A 364 -0.78 9.43 -10.92
CA SER A 364 0.28 10.41 -11.17
C SER A 364 1.12 10.67 -9.92
N PRO A 365 2.14 9.84 -9.64
CA PRO A 365 2.94 9.95 -8.41
C PRO A 365 3.94 11.11 -8.50
N PHE A 366 3.44 12.35 -8.60
CA PHE A 366 4.27 13.57 -8.54
C PHE A 366 4.74 13.91 -7.13
N SER A 367 4.04 13.40 -6.12
CA SER A 367 4.37 13.43 -4.68
C SER A 367 4.80 12.05 -4.20
N THR A 368 5.34 11.97 -2.99
CA THR A 368 5.59 10.66 -2.34
C THR A 368 4.34 10.19 -1.58
N LEU A 369 4.20 8.88 -1.42
CA LEU A 369 3.16 8.28 -0.59
C LEU A 369 3.26 8.74 0.88
N ILE A 370 4.47 8.99 1.36
CA ILE A 370 4.68 9.54 2.71
C ILE A 370 4.03 10.92 2.83
N GLU A 371 4.15 11.77 1.82
CA GLU A 371 3.45 13.07 1.82
C GLU A 371 1.94 12.86 1.88
N THR A 372 1.39 11.94 1.08
CA THR A 372 -0.03 11.57 1.15
C THR A 372 -0.42 11.07 2.55
N PHE A 373 0.40 10.22 3.18
CA PHE A 373 0.15 9.74 4.54
C PHE A 373 0.22 10.86 5.58
N LEU A 374 1.20 11.75 5.47
CA LEU A 374 1.34 12.88 6.37
C LEU A 374 0.16 13.83 6.25
N GLU A 375 -0.39 14.05 5.06
CA GLU A 375 -1.61 14.85 4.89
C GLU A 375 -2.82 14.19 5.57
N ILE A 376 -2.97 12.87 5.43
CA ILE A 376 -4.02 12.11 6.13
C ILE A 376 -3.83 12.20 7.67
N LEU A 377 -2.60 12.03 8.15
CA LEU A 377 -2.26 12.08 9.58
C LEU A 377 -2.38 13.48 10.18
N LYS A 378 -2.04 14.55 9.45
CA LYS A 378 -2.22 15.93 9.90
C LYS A 378 -3.67 16.23 10.21
N GLY A 379 -4.59 15.77 9.35
CA GLY A 379 -6.03 15.86 9.61
C GLY A 379 -6.42 15.19 10.93
N PHE A 380 -5.80 14.04 11.25
CA PHE A 380 -6.07 13.29 12.47
C PHE A 380 -5.45 13.90 13.74
N VAL A 381 -4.21 14.40 13.67
CA VAL A 381 -3.57 15.06 14.84
C VAL A 381 -4.32 16.33 15.22
N LEU A 382 -4.72 17.13 14.23
CA LEU A 382 -5.54 18.32 14.46
C LEU A 382 -6.84 17.95 15.19
N LEU A 383 -7.44 16.82 14.84
CA LEU A 383 -8.63 16.31 15.50
C LEU A 383 -8.39 15.94 16.97
N ILE A 384 -7.36 15.15 17.27
CA ILE A 384 -7.04 14.77 18.65
C ILE A 384 -6.86 16.03 19.51
N VAL A 385 -6.18 17.05 18.97
CA VAL A 385 -5.98 18.32 19.66
C VAL A 385 -7.31 19.04 19.91
N LEU A 386 -8.23 19.07 18.93
CA LEU A 386 -9.56 19.67 19.09
C LEU A 386 -10.42 18.91 20.12
N LEU A 387 -10.37 17.58 20.13
CA LEU A 387 -11.05 16.74 21.11
C LEU A 387 -10.53 16.99 22.53
N ILE A 388 -9.22 17.01 22.72
CA ILE A 388 -8.60 17.30 24.02
C ILE A 388 -8.97 18.71 24.49
N LYS A 389 -8.97 19.70 23.59
CA LYS A 389 -9.39 21.08 23.92
C LYS A 389 -10.87 21.14 24.33
N SER A 390 -11.75 20.42 23.64
CA SER A 390 -13.18 20.35 23.97
C SER A 390 -13.43 19.73 25.35
N VAL A 391 -12.79 18.59 25.65
CA VAL A 391 -12.89 17.92 26.95
C VAL A 391 -12.32 18.78 28.09
N ASN A 392 -11.21 19.48 27.84
CA ASN A 392 -10.62 20.39 28.83
C ASN A 392 -11.45 21.68 29.01
N GLY A 393 -12.11 22.17 27.96
CA GLY A 393 -13.06 23.27 28.04
C GLY A 393 -14.27 22.91 28.90
N PHE A 394 -14.79 21.70 28.75
CA PHE A 394 -15.87 21.15 29.57
C PHE A 394 -15.50 21.07 31.06
N ARG A 395 -14.27 20.61 31.38
CA ARG A 395 -13.77 20.58 32.77
C ARG A 395 -13.61 21.96 33.40
N ARG A 396 -13.30 23.00 32.62
CA ARG A 396 -13.22 24.39 33.14
C ARG A 396 -14.59 25.04 33.31
N GLY A 397 -15.56 24.71 32.46
CA GLY A 397 -16.95 25.18 32.60
C GLY A 397 -17.64 24.66 33.86
N HIS A 398 -17.33 23.43 34.30
CA HIS A 398 -17.87 22.85 35.53
C HIS A 398 -17.19 23.29 36.83
N MET A 399 -16.08 24.05 36.77
CA MET A 399 -15.41 24.60 37.97
C MET A 399 -15.79 26.05 38.28
N ILE A 400 -16.72 26.65 37.54
CA ILE A 400 -17.26 27.98 37.81
C ILE A 400 -18.72 27.84 38.23
N ASP A 401 -18.96 27.37 39.46
CA ASP A 401 -19.90 27.91 40.45
C ASP A 401 -20.15 26.85 41.53
N HIS A 402 -19.50 27.01 42.69
CA HIS A 402 -20.01 26.61 44.01
C HIS A 402 -19.09 27.19 45.08
N SER A 403 -18.96 28.51 45.12
CA SER A 403 -18.62 29.21 46.35
C SER A 403 -19.93 29.61 47.04
N ILE A 404 -20.66 28.63 47.55
CA ILE A 404 -21.77 28.88 48.48
C ILE A 404 -21.22 28.78 49.89
N SER A 405 -21.31 29.92 50.57
CA SER A 405 -21.08 30.15 51.98
C SER A 405 -21.58 29.00 52.86
N ARG A 406 -20.69 28.45 53.68
CA ARG A 406 -21.06 27.60 54.82
C ARG A 406 -21.72 28.49 55.86
N ASP A 407 -22.98 28.21 56.17
CA ASP A 407 -23.49 28.53 57.50
C ASP A 407 -24.25 27.34 58.09
N SER A 408 -24.07 27.21 59.39
CA SER A 408 -24.26 26.01 60.18
C SER A 408 -25.70 25.76 60.62
N SER A 409 -26.01 24.46 60.81
CA SER A 409 -26.99 23.86 61.72
C SER A 409 -28.16 23.12 61.04
N ILE A 410 -28.19 21.80 61.23
CA ILE A 410 -29.31 20.93 61.67
C ILE A 410 -29.05 19.47 61.22
N PRO A 411 -29.33 18.45 62.06
CA PRO A 411 -28.90 17.07 61.84
C PRO A 411 -30.00 16.14 61.28
N ASN A 412 -29.50 15.09 60.62
CA ASN A 412 -29.98 13.72 60.42
C ASN A 412 -31.45 13.42 60.07
N ASP A 413 -31.56 12.51 59.10
CA ASP A 413 -32.71 11.73 58.66
C ASP A 413 -33.68 12.47 57.72
N ILE A 414 -33.54 12.22 56.42
CA ILE A 414 -34.64 11.96 55.48
C ILE A 414 -34.05 11.41 54.15
N GLU A 415 -34.60 10.27 53.77
CA GLU A 415 -34.46 9.54 52.50
C GLU A 415 -34.80 10.46 51.31
N ILE A 416 -33.85 10.69 50.40
CA ILE A 416 -34.07 11.50 49.17
C ILE A 416 -34.33 10.58 47.99
N CYS A 417 -35.59 10.50 47.57
CA CYS A 417 -35.99 10.08 46.23
C CYS A 417 -35.62 11.18 45.22
N ILE A 418 -34.76 10.85 44.26
CA ILE A 418 -34.39 11.76 43.16
C ILE A 418 -35.55 11.83 42.16
N GLN A 419 -36.23 12.99 42.13
CA GLN A 419 -37.09 13.41 41.03
C GLN A 419 -36.27 14.26 40.05
N PRO A 420 -36.49 14.16 38.72
CA PRO A 420 -35.76 14.95 37.74
C PRO A 420 -36.13 16.44 37.82
N PRO A 421 -35.19 17.37 37.55
CA PRO A 421 -35.45 18.79 37.70
C PRO A 421 -36.39 19.33 36.61
N LYS A 422 -37.26 20.24 37.03
CA LYS A 422 -38.15 21.05 36.18
C LYS A 422 -37.32 22.01 35.32
N ARG A 423 -37.79 22.25 34.09
CA ARG A 423 -37.32 23.32 33.20
C ARG A 423 -37.61 24.69 33.85
N ASP A 424 -36.56 25.44 34.17
CA ASP A 424 -36.66 26.88 34.34
C ASP A 424 -36.18 27.60 33.07
N SER A 425 -37.09 28.37 32.49
CA SER A 425 -37.01 29.05 31.20
C SER A 425 -36.39 30.45 31.28
N GLU A 426 -35.42 30.67 32.17
CA GLU A 426 -34.90 32.03 32.44
C GLU A 426 -33.39 32.20 32.22
N PHE A 427 -32.73 31.22 31.60
CA PHE A 427 -31.30 31.31 31.27
C PHE A 427 -31.00 31.68 29.80
N ALA A 428 -32.01 32.13 29.04
CA ALA A 428 -31.91 32.33 27.60
C ALA A 428 -31.48 33.75 27.13
N ASN A 429 -31.20 34.69 28.03
CA ASN A 429 -31.05 36.11 27.64
C ASN A 429 -29.76 36.82 28.07
N ARG A 430 -28.63 36.12 28.15
CA ARG A 430 -27.30 36.77 28.18
C ARG A 430 -26.24 35.89 27.55
N PHE A 431 -25.99 36.02 26.25
CA PHE A 431 -24.65 35.80 25.71
C PHE A 431 -24.47 36.54 24.38
N ASP A 432 -23.30 37.17 24.29
CA ASP A 432 -22.87 38.19 23.34
C ASP A 432 -22.44 37.58 21.98
N GLU A 433 -22.60 38.38 20.93
CA GLU A 433 -22.75 38.00 19.51
C GLU A 433 -21.43 37.65 18.77
N LYS A 434 -20.41 37.13 19.46
CA LYS A 434 -19.04 37.03 18.91
C LYS A 434 -18.40 35.64 18.76
N SER A 435 -19.14 34.54 18.83
CA SER A 435 -18.57 33.23 18.44
C SER A 435 -19.61 32.24 17.89
N GLY A 436 -20.04 32.48 16.64
CA GLY A 436 -20.94 31.57 15.91
C GLY A 436 -20.38 30.15 15.69
N GLU A 437 -19.07 29.93 15.86
CA GLU A 437 -18.43 28.61 15.72
C GLU A 437 -18.57 27.73 16.98
N GLY A 438 -18.69 28.32 18.17
CA GLY A 438 -18.79 27.57 19.43
C GLY A 438 -20.14 26.88 19.62
N PHE A 439 -21.22 27.49 19.12
CA PHE A 439 -22.59 27.01 19.33
C PHE A 439 -22.94 25.78 18.46
N LEU A 440 -22.44 25.74 17.22
CA LEU A 440 -22.57 24.57 16.33
C LEU A 440 -21.84 23.35 16.89
N THR A 441 -20.63 23.57 17.42
CA THR A 441 -19.81 22.52 18.04
C THR A 441 -20.46 21.99 19.33
N TRP A 442 -21.10 22.86 20.12
CA TRP A 442 -21.83 22.50 21.33
C TRP A 442 -23.10 21.68 21.07
N SER A 443 -23.90 22.05 20.05
CA SER A 443 -25.12 21.31 19.69
C SER A 443 -24.82 19.88 19.20
N LEU A 444 -23.72 19.69 18.47
CA LEU A 444 -23.31 18.38 17.94
C LEU A 444 -22.76 17.46 19.04
N ILE A 445 -21.99 18.01 19.99
CA ILE A 445 -21.41 17.24 21.10
C ILE A 445 -22.47 16.83 22.12
N ASN A 446 -23.45 17.68 22.43
CA ASN A 446 -24.57 17.30 23.31
C ASN A 446 -25.49 16.26 22.67
N GLN A 447 -25.76 16.35 21.35
CA GLN A 447 -26.49 15.28 20.64
C GLN A 447 -25.73 13.95 20.64
N PHE A 448 -24.40 13.98 20.56
CA PHE A 448 -23.54 12.79 20.66
C PHE A 448 -23.62 12.12 22.04
N TYR A 449 -23.51 12.91 23.12
CA TYR A 449 -23.55 12.40 24.49
C TYR A 449 -24.91 11.81 24.88
N GLU A 450 -26.00 12.31 24.29
CA GLU A 450 -27.36 11.82 24.57
C GLU A 450 -27.79 10.61 23.72
N ARG A 451 -27.10 10.28 22.61
CA ARG A 451 -27.58 9.26 21.66
C ARG A 451 -26.67 8.05 21.41
N SER A 452 -25.36 8.12 21.63
CA SER A 452 -24.48 7.03 21.17
C SER A 452 -23.20 6.90 21.99
N GLY A 453 -23.03 5.77 22.68
CA GLY A 453 -21.77 5.38 23.32
C GLY A 453 -20.73 4.77 22.36
N ASP A 454 -20.93 4.87 21.04
CA ASP A 454 -20.04 4.30 20.03
C ASP A 454 -19.08 5.35 19.46
N ILE A 455 -17.78 5.02 19.47
CA ILE A 455 -16.73 5.83 18.84
C ILE A 455 -17.03 6.07 17.35
N GLN A 456 -17.72 5.15 16.65
CA GLN A 456 -18.08 5.33 15.23
C GLN A 456 -18.96 6.57 14.99
N ASP A 457 -19.89 6.88 15.90
CA ASP A 457 -20.77 8.04 15.80
C ASP A 457 -20.04 9.36 16.09
N LEU A 458 -18.94 9.29 16.84
CA LEU A 458 -18.04 10.43 17.09
C LEU A 458 -17.34 10.84 15.80
N PHE A 459 -16.92 9.87 14.97
CA PHE A 459 -16.27 10.14 13.69
C PHE A 459 -17.22 10.80 12.68
N VAL A 460 -18.49 10.39 12.66
CA VAL A 460 -19.53 10.99 11.79
C VAL A 460 -19.90 12.41 12.25
N SER A 461 -20.04 12.61 13.55
CA SER A 461 -20.46 13.90 14.13
C SER A 461 -19.40 15.00 14.04
N LEU A 462 -18.10 14.63 13.97
CA LEU A 462 -16.98 15.59 13.93
C LEU A 462 -16.58 16.03 12.52
N ASN A 463 -17.29 15.60 11.46
CA ASN A 463 -17.06 16.04 10.08
C ASN A 463 -15.59 15.89 9.63
N LEU A 464 -14.97 14.78 10.05
CA LEU A 464 -13.52 14.52 9.99
C LEU A 464 -12.96 14.41 8.58
N CYS A 465 -13.86 14.18 7.64
CA CYS A 465 -13.56 13.99 6.24
C CYS A 465 -14.23 15.10 5.43
N ASN A 466 -14.23 16.31 6.00
CA ASN A 466 -14.60 17.53 5.29
C ASN A 466 -13.45 17.92 4.34
N PRO A 467 -13.69 17.95 3.02
CA PRO A 467 -12.68 18.32 2.03
C PRO A 467 -12.07 19.70 2.29
N ALA A 468 -12.79 20.64 2.93
CA ALA A 468 -12.29 21.98 3.22
C ALA A 468 -11.19 22.01 4.30
N LEU A 469 -11.23 21.08 5.25
CA LEU A 469 -10.19 20.93 6.28
C LEU A 469 -8.94 20.24 5.71
N MET A 470 -9.12 19.35 4.72
CA MET A 470 -8.01 18.71 4.00
C MET A 470 -7.43 19.57 2.87
N SER A 471 -8.22 20.44 2.22
CA SER A 471 -7.76 21.25 1.10
C SER A 471 -6.98 22.50 1.51
N HIS A 472 -7.24 23.05 2.70
CA HIS A 472 -6.44 24.16 3.25
C HIS A 472 -4.97 23.75 3.50
N SER A 473 -4.68 22.48 3.76
CA SER A 473 -3.29 21.99 3.80
C SER A 473 -2.71 21.73 2.41
N MET A 474 -3.53 21.29 1.45
CA MET A 474 -3.11 21.03 0.06
C MET A 474 -2.70 22.30 -0.72
N LEU A 475 -3.31 23.46 -0.48
CA LEU A 475 -2.94 24.70 -1.18
C LEU A 475 -1.64 25.34 -0.68
N LEU A 476 -1.23 25.03 0.56
CA LEU A 476 -0.02 25.58 1.17
C LEU A 476 1.26 24.83 0.76
N SER A 477 1.16 23.57 0.33
CA SER A 477 2.30 22.77 -0.14
C SER A 477 2.70 23.05 -1.59
N VAL A 478 1.76 23.44 -2.45
CA VAL A 478 2.02 23.77 -3.88
C VAL A 478 2.65 25.17 -4.05
N SER A 479 2.45 26.07 -3.08
CA SER A 479 2.87 27.48 -3.18
C SER A 479 4.28 27.78 -2.67
N HIS A 480 5.05 26.78 -2.21
CA HIS A 480 6.43 26.97 -1.70
C HIS A 480 7.57 26.66 -2.69
N PHE A 481 7.27 26.37 -3.95
CA PHE A 481 8.28 26.23 -5.02
C PHE A 481 8.06 27.24 -6.16
N TYR A 482 8.13 28.53 -5.84
CA TYR A 482 8.45 29.55 -6.83
C TYR A 482 9.17 30.72 -6.14
N ILE A 483 10.49 30.61 -6.01
CA ILE A 483 11.35 31.78 -5.76
C ILE A 483 11.78 32.28 -7.13
N PRO A 484 11.34 33.47 -7.58
CA PRO A 484 11.92 34.08 -8.77
C PRO A 484 13.38 34.42 -8.47
N LYS A 485 14.30 33.92 -9.29
CA LYS A 485 15.65 34.46 -9.38
C LYS A 485 15.53 35.91 -9.87
N ASN A 486 15.73 36.87 -8.99
CA ASN A 486 16.10 38.22 -9.38
C ASN A 486 17.63 38.31 -9.38
N ASP A 487 18.21 38.10 -10.56
CA ASP A 487 19.52 38.64 -10.91
C ASP A 487 19.34 40.11 -11.31
N GLY A 488 20.22 40.99 -10.82
CA GLY A 488 20.52 42.25 -11.52
C GLY A 488 20.51 43.52 -10.67
N ASP A 489 21.70 43.83 -10.15
CA ASP A 489 22.28 45.16 -9.92
C ASP A 489 21.49 46.40 -10.37
N ARG A 490 21.41 47.40 -9.47
CA ARG A 490 21.78 48.78 -9.83
C ARG A 490 22.09 49.70 -8.63
N HIS A 491 23.30 50.24 -8.70
CA HIS A 491 23.89 51.45 -8.13
C HIS A 491 23.00 52.59 -7.60
N GLN A 492 23.59 53.30 -6.61
CA GLN A 492 23.44 54.72 -6.20
C GLN A 492 22.08 55.07 -5.56
N GLN A 493 21.97 55.80 -4.45
CA GLN A 493 22.82 56.79 -3.78
C GLN A 493 22.52 56.73 -2.27
#